data_AF-B4WSK0-F1
#
_entry.id   AF-B4WSK0-F1
#
_cell.length_a   1.000
_cell.length_b   1.000
_cell.length_c   1.000
_cell.angle_alpha   90.00
_cell.angle_beta   90.00
_cell.angle_gamma   90.00
#
_symmetry.space_group_name_H-M   'P 1'
#
loop_
_entity.id
_entity.type
_entity.pdbx_description
1 polymer ?
#
loop_
_entity_poly.entity_id
_entity_poly.type
_entity_poly.pdbx_seq_one_letter_code
_entity_poly.pdbx_strand_id
1 'polypeptide(L)'
;MSNSTSSQDSNDLNELVQAVQSVAQRREGNCLALLELLRQLERLHNDIRDTLFRDALPDNRQRLYRLLRDIEQAGGWPYIQRMQLLSLIENLEKAEQAFGYAEEDADEPS
;
A
#
# COMPACT_ATOMS: atom_id res chain seq x y z
N MET A 1 24.27 -4.76 15.64
CA MET A 1 23.35 -5.06 16.77
C MET A 1 21.95 -5.13 16.19
N SER A 2 21.58 -6.23 15.53
CA SER A 2 20.49 -6.19 14.52
C SER A 2 19.52 -7.38 14.55
N ASN A 3 19.39 -8.11 15.66
CA ASN A 3 18.57 -9.33 15.71
C ASN A 3 17.37 -9.26 16.68
N SER A 4 16.99 -8.08 17.18
CA SER A 4 15.92 -7.94 18.18
C SER A 4 14.64 -7.26 17.66
N THR A 5 14.70 -6.54 16.54
CA THR A 5 13.57 -5.75 16.04
C THR A 5 12.46 -6.63 15.43
N SER A 6 12.84 -7.66 14.67
CA SER A 6 11.88 -8.52 13.95
C SER A 6 10.90 -9.29 14.86
N SER A 7 11.34 -9.68 16.05
CA SER A 7 10.49 -10.35 17.04
C SER A 7 9.54 -9.39 17.76
N GLN A 8 9.93 -8.12 17.89
CA GLN A 8 9.13 -7.10 18.56
C GLN A 8 8.03 -6.56 17.62
N ASP A 9 8.38 -6.31 16.36
CA ASP A 9 7.42 -5.89 15.31
C ASP A 9 6.31 -6.94 15.10
N SER A 10 6.67 -8.23 15.19
CA SER A 10 5.72 -9.34 15.10
C SER A 10 4.77 -9.42 16.30
N ASN A 11 5.21 -8.96 17.47
CA ASN A 11 4.41 -8.99 18.69
C ASN A 11 3.38 -7.85 18.71
N ASP A 12 3.79 -6.64 18.30
CA ASP A 12 2.92 -5.47 18.21
C ASP A 12 1.74 -5.69 17.24
N LEU A 13 2.00 -6.32 16.08
CA LEU A 13 0.94 -6.66 15.13
C LEU A 13 -0.03 -7.71 15.68
N ASN A 14 0.47 -8.69 16.44
CA ASN A 14 -0.37 -9.71 17.06
C ASN A 14 -1.27 -9.10 18.15
N GLU A 15 -0.74 -8.20 18.98
CA GLU A 15 -1.52 -7.47 19.98
C GLU A 15 -2.65 -6.64 19.34
N LEU A 16 -2.36 -5.95 18.22
CA LEU A 16 -3.38 -5.22 17.46
C LEU A 16 -4.49 -6.16 16.95
N VAL A 17 -4.12 -7.31 16.38
CA VAL A 17 -5.09 -8.30 15.89
C VAL A 17 -5.98 -8.80 17.04
N GLN A 18 -5.39 -9.12 18.19
CA GLN A 18 -6.15 -9.54 19.39
C GLN A 18 -7.10 -8.46 19.89
N ALA A 19 -6.66 -7.19 19.89
CA ALA A 19 -7.49 -6.07 20.28
C ALA A 19 -8.71 -5.90 19.34
N VAL A 20 -8.49 -5.95 18.03
CA VAL A 20 -9.57 -5.86 17.02
C VAL A 20 -10.54 -7.04 17.14
N GLN A 21 -10.02 -8.25 17.31
CA GLN A 21 -10.85 -9.45 17.52
C GLN A 21 -11.70 -9.34 18.80
N SER A 22 -11.13 -8.84 19.89
CA SER A 22 -11.87 -8.61 21.14
C SER A 22 -13.00 -7.57 20.96
N VAL A 23 -12.75 -6.52 20.16
CA VAL A 23 -13.75 -5.51 19.82
C VAL A 23 -14.88 -6.11 18.96
N ALA A 24 -14.56 -7.00 18.04
CA ALA A 24 -15.53 -7.71 17.20
C ALA A 24 -16.38 -8.70 18.02
N GLN A 25 -15.78 -9.50 18.89
CA GLN A 25 -16.47 -10.46 19.76
C GLN A 25 -17.49 -9.77 20.67
N ARG A 26 -17.15 -8.60 21.24
CA ARG A 26 -18.10 -7.80 22.05
C ARG A 26 -19.33 -7.29 21.27
N ARG A 27 -19.32 -7.39 19.94
CA ARG A 27 -20.38 -6.94 19.03
C ARG A 27 -21.05 -8.11 18.30
N GLU A 28 -20.76 -9.34 18.70
CA GLU A 28 -21.36 -10.53 18.12
C GLU A 28 -22.90 -10.45 18.13
N GLY A 29 -23.53 -10.86 17.03
CA GLY A 29 -24.98 -10.77 16.84
C GLY A 29 -25.51 -9.37 16.51
N ASN A 30 -24.69 -8.32 16.57
CA ASN A 30 -25.09 -6.95 16.20
C ASN A 30 -24.46 -6.51 14.87
N CYS A 31 -25.22 -6.69 13.78
CA CYS A 31 -24.79 -6.37 12.42
C CYS A 31 -24.36 -4.90 12.26
N LEU A 32 -25.10 -3.94 12.83
CA LEU A 32 -24.77 -2.51 12.71
C LEU A 32 -23.48 -2.15 13.45
N ALA A 33 -23.28 -2.69 14.65
CA ALA A 33 -22.07 -2.46 15.42
C ALA A 33 -20.83 -3.08 14.75
N LEU A 34 -20.99 -4.25 14.11
CA LEU A 34 -19.92 -4.86 13.30
C LEU A 34 -19.62 -4.03 12.04
N LEU A 35 -20.64 -3.48 11.38
CA LEU A 35 -20.44 -2.57 10.24
C LEU A 35 -19.70 -1.30 10.63
N GLU A 36 -19.99 -0.72 11.80
CA GLU A 36 -19.24 0.43 12.34
C GLU A 36 -17.77 0.08 12.57
N LEU A 37 -17.47 -1.09 13.14
CA LEU A 37 -16.10 -1.57 13.30
C LEU A 37 -15.39 -1.67 11.94
N LEU A 38 -16.03 -2.28 10.95
CA LEU A 38 -15.46 -2.44 9.61
C LEU A 38 -15.16 -1.10 8.95
N ARG A 39 -16.07 -0.12 9.05
CA ARG A 39 -15.86 1.24 8.51
C ARG A 39 -14.69 1.95 9.18
N GLN A 40 -14.51 1.77 10.49
CA GLN A 40 -13.39 2.38 11.19
C GLN A 40 -12.05 1.75 10.80
N LEU A 41 -12.01 0.42 10.62
CA LEU A 41 -10.82 -0.26 10.09
C LEU A 41 -10.49 0.20 8.67
N GLU A 42 -11.50 0.35 7.81
CA GLU A 42 -11.32 0.87 6.45
C GLU A 42 -10.77 2.30 6.44
N ARG A 43 -11.31 3.18 7.31
CA ARG A 43 -10.80 4.55 7.44
C ARG A 43 -9.35 4.57 7.91
N LEU A 44 -9.03 3.81 8.96
CA LEU A 44 -7.66 3.70 9.46
C LEU A 44 -6.70 3.19 8.37
N HIS A 45 -7.14 2.17 7.62
CA HIS A 45 -6.39 1.66 6.49
C HIS A 45 -6.13 2.75 5.44
N ASN A 46 -7.17 3.49 5.01
CA ASN A 46 -7.02 4.55 4.01
C ASN A 46 -6.07 5.66 4.50
N ASP A 47 -6.18 6.07 5.77
CA ASP A 47 -5.32 7.10 6.35
C ASP A 47 -3.85 6.65 6.33
N ILE A 48 -3.55 5.41 6.75
CA ILE A 48 -2.18 4.85 6.71
C ILE A 48 -1.67 4.75 5.27
N ARG A 49 -2.53 4.28 4.35
CA ARG A 49 -2.18 4.14 2.93
C ARG A 49 -1.78 5.47 2.31
N ASP A 50 -2.60 6.50 2.54
CA ASP A 50 -2.49 7.79 1.87
C ASP A 50 -1.43 8.70 2.50
N THR A 51 -0.94 8.36 3.69
CA THR A 51 0.14 9.06 4.41
C THR A 51 1.40 8.19 4.52
N LEU A 52 1.53 7.41 5.59
CA LEU A 52 2.74 6.69 5.97
C LEU A 52 3.22 5.71 4.90
N PHE A 53 2.31 4.96 4.29
CA PHE A 53 2.68 3.98 3.28
C PHE A 53 3.11 4.65 1.97
N ARG A 54 2.39 5.70 1.54
CA ARG A 54 2.73 6.49 0.36
C ARG A 54 4.11 7.12 0.50
N ASP A 55 4.42 7.70 1.65
CA ASP A 55 5.71 8.32 1.93
C ASP A 55 6.85 7.29 2.02
N ALA A 56 6.53 6.05 2.36
CA ALA A 56 7.48 4.94 2.41
C ALA A 56 7.68 4.21 1.07
N LEU A 57 6.98 4.61 -0.01
CA LEU A 57 7.11 3.98 -1.31
C LEU A 57 8.54 4.13 -1.86
N PRO A 58 9.12 3.08 -2.46
CA PRO A 58 10.43 3.17 -3.07
C PRO A 58 10.41 4.16 -4.26
N ASP A 59 11.39 5.05 -4.28
CA ASP A 59 11.72 5.94 -5.41
C ASP A 59 12.44 5.20 -6.56
N ASN A 60 13.01 4.03 -6.28
CA ASN A 60 13.65 3.16 -7.26
C ASN A 60 12.68 2.14 -7.86
N ARG A 61 12.51 2.20 -9.20
CA ARG A 61 11.69 1.29 -10.03
C ARG A 61 11.90 -0.20 -9.72
N GLN A 62 13.13 -0.66 -9.52
CA GLN A 62 13.40 -2.07 -9.21
C GLN A 62 12.87 -2.50 -7.85
N ARG A 63 12.98 -1.61 -6.84
CA ARG A 63 12.45 -1.86 -5.49
C ARG A 63 10.93 -1.79 -5.48
N LEU A 64 10.36 -0.87 -6.26
CA LEU A 64 8.92 -0.77 -6.46
C LEU A 64 8.35 -2.04 -7.10
N TYR A 65 8.99 -2.59 -8.15
CA TYR A 65 8.54 -3.85 -8.75
C TYR A 65 8.61 -5.05 -7.79
N ARG A 66 9.63 -5.12 -6.93
CA ARG A 66 9.71 -6.17 -5.90
C ARG A 66 8.56 -6.03 -4.90
N LEU A 67 8.30 -4.81 -4.43
CA LEU A 67 7.18 -4.52 -3.54
C LEU A 67 5.84 -4.92 -4.17
N LEU A 68 5.61 -4.56 -5.44
CA LEU A 68 4.38 -4.92 -6.15
C LEU A 68 4.20 -6.44 -6.25
N ARG A 69 5.25 -7.17 -6.64
CA ARG A 69 5.22 -8.63 -6.74
C ARG A 69 4.96 -9.29 -5.38
N ASP A 70 5.57 -8.80 -4.31
CA ASP A 70 5.37 -9.34 -2.96
C ASP A 70 3.91 -9.19 -2.52
N ILE A 71 3.28 -8.06 -2.86
CA ILE A 71 1.88 -7.83 -2.51
C ILE A 71 0.92 -8.65 -3.38
N GLU A 72 1.26 -8.91 -4.65
CA GLU A 72 0.51 -9.84 -5.50
C GLU A 72 0.57 -11.29 -4.98
N GLN A 73 1.73 -11.75 -4.51
CA GLN A 73 1.94 -13.11 -4.02
C GLN A 73 1.30 -13.36 -2.65
N ALA A 74 1.28 -12.36 -1.77
CA ALA A 74 0.67 -12.46 -0.44
C ALA A 74 -0.87 -12.54 -0.48
N GLY A 75 -1.50 -12.33 -1.64
CA GLY A 75 -2.94 -12.58 -1.82
C GLY A 75 -3.82 -11.66 -0.97
N GLY A 76 -3.59 -10.36 -1.03
CA GLY A 76 -4.44 -9.38 -0.35
C GLY A 76 -3.81 -8.00 -0.30
N TRP A 77 -3.94 -7.24 -1.39
CA TRP A 77 -3.83 -5.79 -1.27
C TRP A 77 -5.07 -5.29 -0.53
N PRO A 78 -4.97 -4.38 0.46
CA PRO A 78 -6.15 -3.84 1.11
C PRO A 78 -6.97 -3.03 0.08
N TYR A 79 -8.04 -3.65 -0.43
CA TYR A 79 -9.02 -3.12 -1.40
C TYR A 79 -8.52 -1.94 -2.26
N ILE A 80 -7.39 -2.07 -2.95
CA ILE A 80 -7.11 -1.20 -4.08
C ILE A 80 -8.05 -1.67 -5.17
N GLN A 81 -9.00 -0.81 -5.56
CA GLN A 81 -9.79 -1.04 -6.75
C GLN A 81 -8.81 -1.32 -7.88
N ARG A 82 -8.84 -2.51 -8.49
CA ARG A 82 -7.90 -2.95 -9.53
C ARG A 82 -7.69 -1.91 -10.64
N MET A 83 -8.66 -1.02 -10.86
CA MET A 83 -8.59 0.13 -11.78
C MET A 83 -7.57 1.21 -11.39
N GLN A 84 -7.30 1.43 -10.10
CA GLN A 84 -6.32 2.41 -9.62
C GLN A 84 -4.87 1.92 -9.78
N LEU A 85 -4.64 0.61 -9.79
CA LEU A 85 -3.31 0.04 -10.03
C LEU A 85 -2.93 0.13 -11.52
N LEU A 86 -3.89 -0.18 -12.40
CA LEU A 86 -3.71 -0.02 -13.85
C LEU A 86 -3.45 1.44 -14.23
N SER A 87 -4.14 2.39 -13.60
CA SER A 87 -3.88 3.82 -13.85
C SER A 87 -2.52 4.29 -13.32
N LEU A 88 -2.01 3.71 -12.22
CA LEU A 88 -0.65 3.96 -11.76
C LEU A 88 0.41 3.44 -12.74
N ILE A 89 0.20 2.24 -13.30
CA ILE A 89 1.10 1.64 -14.31
C ILE A 89 1.07 2.47 -15.61
N GLU A 90 -0.10 2.88 -16.09
CA GLU A 90 -0.23 3.73 -17.27
C GLU A 90 0.45 5.11 -17.09
N ASN A 91 0.37 5.69 -15.89
CA ASN A 91 1.06 6.95 -15.61
C ASN A 91 2.58 6.79 -15.57
N LEU A 92 3.10 5.64 -15.10
CA LEU A 92 4.52 5.31 -15.18
C LEU A 92 5.01 5.15 -16.62
N GLU A 93 4.24 4.46 -17.47
CA GLU A 93 4.56 4.30 -18.89
C GLU A 93 4.52 5.63 -19.65
N LYS A 94 3.56 6.49 -19.33
CA LYS A 94 3.48 7.86 -19.89
C LYS A 94 4.63 8.74 -19.44
N ALA A 95 5.06 8.61 -18.17
CA ALA A 95 6.24 9.30 -17.69
C ALA A 95 7.51 8.82 -18.42
N GLU A 96 7.67 7.51 -18.62
CA GLU A 96 8.79 6.94 -19.38
C GLU A 96 8.83 7.44 -20.83
N GLN A 97 7.66 7.59 -21.47
CA GLN A 97 7.56 8.17 -22.81
C GLN A 97 7.90 9.66 -22.80
N ALA A 98 7.38 10.44 -21.85
CA ALA A 98 7.65 11.89 -21.76
C ALA A 98 9.13 12.22 -21.49
N PHE A 99 9.85 11.39 -20.73
CA PHE A 99 11.30 11.54 -20.52
C PHE A 99 12.14 11.08 -21.73
N GLY A 100 11.59 10.24 -22.61
CA GLY A 100 12.26 9.75 -23.82
C GLY A 100 12.26 10.72 -25.01
N TYR A 101 11.44 11.77 -24.98
CA TYR A 101 11.36 12.79 -26.05
C TYR A 101 12.07 14.12 -25.70
N ALA A 102 12.66 14.25 -24.51
CA ALA A 102 13.32 15.49 -24.09
C ALA A 102 14.79 15.62 -24.56
N GLU A 103 15.35 14.58 -25.19
CA GLU A 103 16.76 14.55 -25.65
C GLU A 103 16.94 14.70 -27.17
N GLU A 104 15.87 14.72 -27.99
CA GLU A 104 16.00 14.66 -29.45
C GLU A 104 15.88 16.01 -30.19
N ASP A 105 15.50 17.10 -29.51
CA ASP A 105 15.33 18.44 -30.12
C ASP A 105 16.48 19.43 -29.80
N ALA A 106 17.71 18.93 -29.63
CA ALA A 106 18.89 19.77 -29.35
C ALA A 106 19.99 19.70 -30.43
N ASP A 107 19.67 19.30 -31.66
CA ASP A 107 20.60 19.39 -32.79
C ASP A 107 19.87 19.84 -34.06
N GLU A 108 19.76 21.17 -34.24
CA GLU A 108 19.42 21.76 -35.55
C GLU A 108 20.72 22.22 -36.23
N PRO A 109 20.99 21.81 -37.49
CA PRO A 109 22.29 21.97 -38.13
C PRO A 109 22.55 23.40 -38.62
N SER A 110 23.85 23.68 -38.77
CA SER A 110 24.49 24.96 -39.14
C SER A 110 23.95 25.70 -40.37
#